data_AF-A0A9Q9J2R5-F1
#
_entry.id   AF-A0A9Q9J2R5-F1
#
_cell.length_a   1.000
_cell.length_b   1.000
_cell.length_c   1.000
_cell.angle_alpha   90.00
_cell.angle_beta   90.00
_cell.angle_gamma   90.00
#
_symmetry.space_group_name_H-M   'P 1'
#
loop_
_entity.id
_entity.type
_entity.pdbx_description
1 polymer ?
#
loop_
_entity_poly.entity_id
_entity_poly.type
_entity_poly.pdbx_seq_one_letter_code
_entity_poly.pdbx_strand_id
1 'polypeptide(L)'
;MSCRILTSFAMANHGSTFMHWLRSELMKSLGLYDIDAVYVDSIVSRSIDGRATVAPDTRAHMRSPTGAMPIGAMREDWNALYQAAMRQAQLMLFCYTDEFRDSQWCRQEWDQFIGQKAGRPAERPLRGLILEFTTDACTLPGSCGDGVTRIPVAKTDGGRCGLAWDKGDYILSSTDYARVLAQIQHLIH
;
A
#
# COMPACT_ATOMS: atom_id res chain seq x y z
N MET A 1 8.48 3.30 -15.72
CA MET A 1 7.51 3.40 -14.61
C MET A 1 6.96 4.82 -14.57
N SER A 2 5.69 4.97 -14.17
CA SER A 2 4.99 6.24 -13.93
C SER A 2 4.45 6.36 -12.49
N CYS A 3 5.05 5.61 -11.56
CA CYS A 3 4.61 5.51 -10.18
C CYS A 3 4.53 6.88 -9.49
N ARG A 4 3.32 7.25 -9.04
CA ARG A 4 3.07 8.45 -8.22
C ARG A 4 2.89 8.09 -6.75
N ILE A 5 2.20 7.00 -6.47
CA ILE A 5 1.93 6.49 -5.12
C ILE A 5 2.49 5.08 -5.02
N LEU A 6 3.46 4.87 -4.14
CA LEU A 6 3.98 3.55 -3.78
C LEU A 6 3.31 3.06 -2.50
N THR A 7 2.91 1.80 -2.43
CA THR A 7 2.23 1.25 -1.24
C THR A 7 3.12 0.26 -0.48
N SER A 8 2.95 0.24 0.85
CA SER A 8 3.58 -0.69 1.78
C SER A 8 2.53 -1.17 2.77
N PHE A 9 2.32 -2.48 2.85
CA PHE A 9 1.25 -3.11 3.63
C PHE A 9 1.60 -4.56 3.96
N ALA A 10 1.10 -5.06 5.08
CA ALA A 10 1.12 -6.50 5.35
C ALA A 10 0.01 -7.20 4.54
N MET A 11 0.33 -8.32 3.89
CA MET A 11 -0.69 -9.07 3.16
C MET A 11 -1.67 -9.83 4.09
N ALA A 12 -1.19 -10.22 5.27
CA ALA A 12 -1.95 -10.96 6.27
C ALA A 12 -3.17 -10.19 6.79
N ASN A 13 -4.14 -10.92 7.37
CA ASN A 13 -5.37 -10.36 7.93
C ASN A 13 -6.06 -9.37 6.99
N HIS A 14 -6.16 -9.80 5.73
CA HIS A 14 -6.89 -9.13 4.65
C HIS A 14 -6.26 -7.84 4.12
N GLY A 15 -5.04 -7.48 4.55
CA GLY A 15 -4.37 -6.27 4.07
C GLY A 15 -4.14 -6.25 2.56
N SER A 16 -3.94 -7.41 1.93
CA SER A 16 -3.89 -7.50 0.46
C SER A 16 -5.22 -7.12 -0.19
N THR A 17 -6.36 -7.60 0.30
CA THR A 17 -7.67 -7.27 -0.30
C THR A 17 -7.99 -5.79 -0.12
N PHE A 18 -7.70 -5.25 1.06
CA PHE A 18 -7.85 -3.83 1.36
C PHE A 18 -7.01 -2.97 0.40
N MET A 19 -5.74 -3.34 0.17
CA MET A 19 -4.87 -2.55 -0.69
C MET A 19 -5.32 -2.60 -2.16
N HIS A 20 -5.88 -3.71 -2.63
CA HIS A 20 -6.43 -3.81 -3.99
C HIS A 20 -7.66 -2.93 -4.17
N TRP A 21 -8.57 -2.94 -3.18
CA TRP A 21 -9.70 -2.01 -3.14
C TRP A 21 -9.23 -0.55 -3.12
N LEU A 22 -8.34 -0.20 -2.19
CA LEU A 22 -7.87 1.18 -2.02
C LEU A 22 -7.16 1.67 -3.28
N ARG A 23 -6.33 0.83 -3.92
CA ARG A 23 -5.70 1.14 -5.20
C ARG A 23 -6.75 1.46 -6.26
N SER A 24 -7.77 0.61 -6.42
CA SER A 24 -8.85 0.83 -7.39
C SER A 24 -9.53 2.19 -7.15
N GLU A 25 -9.86 2.51 -5.89
CA GLU A 25 -10.51 3.77 -5.56
C GLU A 25 -9.60 4.97 -5.80
N LEU A 26 -8.33 4.91 -5.37
CA LEU A 26 -7.37 5.99 -5.61
C LEU A 26 -7.13 6.24 -7.11
N MET A 27 -7.00 5.18 -7.91
CA MET A 27 -6.85 5.31 -9.36
C MET A 27 -8.03 6.03 -10.00
N LYS A 28 -9.26 5.67 -9.61
CA LYS A 28 -10.48 6.34 -10.09
C LYS A 28 -10.55 7.79 -9.64
N SER A 29 -10.37 8.04 -8.34
CA SER A 29 -10.51 9.38 -7.74
C SER A 29 -9.43 10.36 -8.19
N LEU A 30 -8.24 9.88 -8.54
CA LEU A 30 -7.09 10.71 -8.94
C LEU A 30 -6.84 10.71 -10.46
N GLY A 31 -7.65 9.98 -11.25
CA GLY A 31 -7.47 9.86 -12.70
C GLY A 31 -6.13 9.21 -13.09
N LEU A 32 -5.66 8.24 -12.30
CA LEU A 32 -4.40 7.55 -12.52
C LEU A 32 -4.66 6.21 -13.21
N TYR A 33 -4.42 6.14 -14.52
CA TYR A 33 -4.81 4.97 -15.34
C TYR A 33 -3.66 4.02 -15.67
N ASP A 34 -2.41 4.45 -15.51
CA ASP A 34 -1.26 3.56 -15.72
C ASP A 34 -1.23 2.48 -14.64
N ILE A 35 -0.81 1.27 -15.04
CA ILE A 35 -0.84 0.08 -14.18
C ILE A 35 -0.01 0.25 -12.89
N ASP A 36 1.06 1.04 -12.95
CA ASP A 36 2.01 1.28 -11.87
C ASP A 36 1.87 2.67 -11.23
N ALA A 37 0.91 3.51 -11.64
CA ALA A 37 0.72 4.86 -11.08
C ALA A 37 0.38 4.82 -9.58
N VAL A 38 -0.43 3.84 -9.16
CA VAL A 38 -0.58 3.42 -7.76
C VAL A 38 -0.02 2.01 -7.65
N TYR A 39 1.23 1.92 -7.22
CA TYR A 39 2.03 0.70 -7.22
C TYR A 39 1.59 -0.22 -6.08
N VAL A 40 1.14 -1.41 -6.45
CA VAL A 40 0.92 -2.56 -5.56
C VAL A 40 1.73 -3.70 -6.14
N ASP A 41 2.67 -4.22 -5.36
CA ASP A 41 3.68 -5.19 -5.78
C ASP A 41 3.10 -6.44 -6.45
N SER A 42 2.05 -7.02 -5.87
CA SER A 42 1.35 -8.19 -6.39
C SER A 42 0.66 -7.92 -7.73
N ILE A 43 0.26 -6.68 -8.04
CA ILE A 43 -0.31 -6.32 -9.34
C ILE A 43 0.81 -6.11 -10.34
N VAL A 44 1.71 -5.18 -10.04
CA VAL A 44 2.72 -4.73 -10.99
C VAL A 44 3.66 -5.87 -11.38
N SER A 45 4.03 -6.73 -10.42
CA SER A 45 4.87 -7.91 -10.69
C SER A 45 4.26 -8.87 -11.72
N ARG A 46 2.92 -9.01 -11.74
CA ARG A 46 2.20 -9.88 -12.72
C ARG A 46 2.10 -9.23 -14.10
N SER A 47 2.10 -7.90 -14.15
CA SER A 47 1.90 -7.15 -15.38
C SER A 47 3.17 -6.90 -16.18
N ILE A 48 4.35 -7.16 -15.62
CA ILE A 48 5.65 -6.88 -16.25
C ILE A 48 6.34 -8.17 -16.72
N ASP A 49 6.64 -8.26 -18.01
CA ASP A 49 7.61 -9.19 -18.65
C ASP A 49 7.47 -10.69 -18.36
N GLY A 50 6.33 -11.16 -17.82
CA GLY A 50 6.04 -12.58 -17.61
C GLY A 50 6.98 -13.34 -16.66
N ARG A 51 7.96 -12.68 -16.02
CA ARG A 51 8.94 -13.32 -15.13
C ARG A 51 8.43 -13.62 -13.72
N ALA A 52 7.18 -13.25 -13.42
CA ALA A 52 6.59 -13.57 -12.13
C ALA A 52 6.06 -14.99 -12.09
N THR A 53 6.40 -15.71 -11.03
CA THR A 53 5.68 -16.92 -10.64
C THR A 53 4.40 -16.49 -9.95
N VAL A 54 3.26 -16.77 -10.58
CA VAL A 54 1.93 -16.37 -10.11
C VAL A 54 1.20 -17.57 -9.57
N ALA A 55 0.78 -17.50 -8.31
CA ALA A 55 0.03 -18.57 -7.66
C ALA A 55 -0.96 -17.99 -6.63
N PRO A 56 -2.12 -18.64 -6.42
CA PRO A 56 -2.95 -18.34 -5.26
C PRO A 56 -2.16 -18.58 -3.97
N ASP A 57 -2.28 -17.66 -3.01
CA ASP A 57 -1.70 -17.85 -1.69
C ASP A 57 -2.63 -18.69 -0.83
N THR A 58 -2.22 -19.92 -0.55
CA THR A 58 -3.06 -20.90 0.15
C THR A 58 -2.86 -20.89 1.66
N ARG A 59 -2.02 -20.00 2.21
CA ARG A 59 -1.79 -19.90 3.66
C ARG A 59 -3.09 -19.52 4.37
N ALA A 60 -3.41 -20.19 5.48
CA ALA A 60 -4.71 -20.04 6.14
C ALA A 60 -5.01 -18.60 6.58
N HIS A 61 -4.02 -17.87 7.08
CA HIS A 61 -4.15 -16.47 7.52
C HIS A 61 -4.25 -15.45 6.36
N MET A 62 -4.12 -15.91 5.11
CA MET A 62 -4.26 -15.10 3.90
C MET A 62 -5.65 -15.23 3.29
N ARG A 63 -6.45 -16.21 3.74
CA ARG A 63 -7.77 -16.50 3.18
C ARG A 63 -8.77 -15.42 3.62
N SER A 64 -9.47 -14.84 2.65
CA SER A 64 -10.60 -13.93 2.91
C SER A 64 -11.73 -14.65 3.66
N PRO A 65 -12.54 -13.97 4.50
CA PRO A 65 -13.70 -14.58 5.14
C PRO A 65 -14.75 -15.03 4.12
N THR A 66 -14.70 -14.54 2.88
CA THR A 66 -15.55 -14.99 1.77
C THR A 66 -15.01 -16.25 1.07
N GLY A 67 -13.82 -16.73 1.46
CA GLY A 67 -13.13 -17.87 0.85
C GLY A 67 -12.23 -17.51 -0.32
N ALA A 68 -12.19 -16.24 -0.74
CA ALA A 68 -11.28 -15.79 -1.79
C ALA A 68 -9.81 -15.90 -1.36
N MET A 69 -8.93 -16.19 -2.32
CA MET A 69 -7.47 -16.27 -2.09
C MET A 69 -6.77 -15.13 -2.81
N PRO A 70 -5.86 -14.39 -2.15
CA PRO A 70 -5.05 -13.40 -2.82
C PRO A 70 -4.11 -14.11 -3.80
N ILE A 71 -3.82 -13.44 -4.91
CA ILE A 71 -2.87 -13.94 -5.91
C ILE A 71 -1.50 -13.38 -5.57
N GLY A 72 -0.60 -14.25 -5.12
CA GLY A 72 0.80 -13.93 -4.92
C GLY A 72 1.53 -13.84 -6.26
N ALA A 73 2.54 -12.98 -6.32
CA ALA A 73 3.44 -12.85 -7.47
C ALA A 73 4.87 -12.78 -6.95
N MET A 74 5.63 -13.84 -7.16
CA MET A 74 7.02 -13.92 -6.71
C MET A 74 7.96 -13.62 -7.87
N ARG A 75 8.96 -12.78 -7.61
CA ARG A 75 10.03 -12.42 -8.55
C ARG A 75 11.35 -12.25 -7.81
N GLU A 76 12.43 -12.70 -8.42
CA GLU A 76 13.79 -12.52 -7.88
C GLU A 76 14.23 -11.05 -7.90
N ASP A 77 13.76 -10.27 -8.88
CA ASP A 77 14.07 -8.85 -9.06
C ASP A 77 13.09 -7.90 -8.33
N TRP A 78 12.23 -8.41 -7.45
CA TRP A 78 11.16 -7.64 -6.78
C TRP A 78 11.68 -6.37 -6.10
N ASN A 79 12.76 -6.47 -5.30
CA ASN A 79 13.28 -5.31 -4.56
C ASN A 79 13.83 -4.23 -5.51
N ALA A 80 14.41 -4.63 -6.65
CA ALA A 80 14.89 -3.69 -7.65
C ALA A 80 13.74 -2.92 -8.30
N LEU A 81 12.63 -3.61 -8.61
CA LEU A 81 11.40 -3.00 -9.10
C LEU A 81 10.78 -2.07 -8.06
N TYR A 82 10.68 -2.51 -6.80
CA TYR A 82 10.13 -1.72 -5.71
C TYR A 82 10.91 -0.42 -5.49
N GLN A 83 12.24 -0.49 -5.44
CA GLN A 83 13.08 0.71 -5.32
C GLN A 83 13.03 1.59 -6.56
N ALA A 84 12.86 1.03 -7.76
CA ALA A 84 12.65 1.82 -8.98
C ALA A 84 11.35 2.62 -8.91
N ALA A 85 10.26 2.02 -8.43
CA ALA A 85 9.00 2.70 -8.16
C ALA A 85 9.19 3.77 -7.08
N MET A 86 9.90 3.45 -6.00
CA MET A 86 10.18 4.39 -4.90
C MET A 86 10.97 5.61 -5.34
N ARG A 87 11.88 5.49 -6.31
CA ARG A 87 12.63 6.64 -6.87
C ARG A 87 11.76 7.61 -7.67
N GLN A 88 10.63 7.15 -8.18
CA GLN A 88 9.70 7.96 -8.96
C GLN A 88 8.52 8.49 -8.16
N ALA A 89 8.07 7.72 -7.16
CA ALA A 89 6.91 8.07 -6.35
C ALA A 89 7.03 9.47 -5.74
N GLN A 90 5.91 10.18 -5.65
CA GLN A 90 5.81 11.43 -4.89
C GLN A 90 5.40 11.12 -3.43
N LEU A 91 4.60 10.07 -3.27
CA LEU A 91 4.06 9.63 -2.00
C LEU A 91 4.33 8.14 -1.79
N MET A 92 4.69 7.77 -0.57
CA MET A 92 4.64 6.40 -0.10
C MET A 92 3.52 6.26 0.95
N LEU A 93 2.60 5.33 0.72
CA LEU A 93 1.43 5.07 1.53
C LEU A 93 1.63 3.78 2.34
N PHE A 94 1.60 3.91 3.66
CA PHE A 94 1.80 2.82 4.61
C PHE A 94 0.47 2.45 5.26
N CYS A 95 0.07 1.19 5.18
CA CYS A 95 -1.08 0.67 5.92
C CYS A 95 -0.60 0.05 7.22
N TYR A 96 -0.55 0.86 8.27
CA TYR A 96 0.00 0.47 9.56
C TYR A 96 -1.06 -0.25 10.39
N THR A 97 -0.97 -1.58 10.35
CA THR A 97 -1.73 -2.53 11.17
C THR A 97 -0.80 -3.26 12.14
N ASP A 98 -1.34 -4.11 13.01
CA ASP A 98 -0.53 -4.97 13.88
C ASP A 98 0.37 -5.90 13.06
N GLU A 99 -0.15 -6.43 11.96
CA GLU A 99 0.60 -7.32 11.06
C GLU A 99 1.71 -6.58 10.31
N PHE A 100 1.49 -5.29 9.99
CA PHE A 100 2.54 -4.43 9.45
C PHE A 100 3.68 -4.29 10.46
N ARG A 101 3.32 -3.97 11.71
CA ARG A 101 4.28 -3.77 12.81
C ARG A 101 5.16 -5.01 13.04
N ASP A 102 4.60 -6.20 12.85
CA ASP A 102 5.30 -7.47 13.05
C ASP A 102 6.04 -7.98 11.80
N SER A 103 5.84 -7.36 10.64
CA SER A 103 6.45 -7.78 9.37
C SER A 103 7.86 -7.20 9.19
N GLN A 104 8.86 -8.08 9.09
CA GLN A 104 10.24 -7.68 8.76
C GLN A 104 10.33 -6.98 7.39
N TRP A 105 9.48 -7.38 6.43
CA TRP A 105 9.46 -6.80 5.08
C TRP A 105 8.92 -5.37 5.11
N CYS A 106 7.85 -5.13 5.86
CA CYS A 106 7.29 -3.78 6.03
C CYS A 106 8.28 -2.85 6.75
N ARG A 107 9.06 -3.37 7.71
CA ARG A 107 10.16 -2.62 8.35
C ARG A 107 11.27 -2.29 7.35
N GLN A 108 11.67 -3.24 6.51
CA GLN A 108 12.65 -2.99 5.45
C GLN A 108 12.17 -1.93 4.46
N GLU A 109 10.90 -1.96 4.04
CA GLU A 109 10.29 -0.96 3.16
C GLU A 109 10.27 0.43 3.82
N TRP A 110 10.00 0.51 5.13
CA TRP A 110 10.09 1.74 5.91
C TRP A 110 11.53 2.29 5.96
N ASP A 111 12.53 1.45 6.23
CA ASP A 111 13.93 1.89 6.26
C ASP A 111 14.40 2.40 4.88
N GLN A 112 13.97 1.72 3.80
CA GLN A 112 14.20 2.18 2.44
C GLN A 112 13.54 3.55 2.17
N PHE A 113 12.31 3.75 2.64
CA PHE A 113 11.62 5.03 2.56
C PHE A 113 12.40 6.14 3.27
N ILE A 114 12.84 5.91 4.51
CA ILE A 114 13.59 6.90 5.28
C ILE A 114 14.89 7.28 4.55
N GLY A 115 15.64 6.28 4.07
CA GLY A 115 16.87 6.51 3.30
C GLY A 115 16.62 7.28 2.01
N GLN A 116 15.60 6.88 1.23
CA GLN A 116 15.25 7.52 -0.02
C GLN A 116 14.75 8.96 0.20
N LYS A 117 13.95 9.20 1.23
CA LYS A 117 13.44 10.54 1.61
C LYS A 117 14.58 11.48 1.99
N ALA A 118 15.51 11.03 2.84
CA ALA A 118 16.65 11.84 3.27
C ALA A 118 17.57 12.24 2.10
N GLY A 119 17.69 11.39 1.08
CA GLY A 119 18.48 11.67 -0.11
C GLY A 119 17.78 12.48 -1.20
N ARG A 120 16.51 12.89 -1.02
CA ARG A 120 15.74 13.60 -2.06
C ARG A 120 15.95 15.13 -2.00
N PRO A 121 16.06 15.80 -3.16
CA PRO A 121 16.07 17.26 -3.21
C PRO A 121 14.69 17.83 -2.83
N ALA A 122 14.68 19.06 -2.31
CA ALA A 122 13.48 19.72 -1.79
C ALA A 122 12.41 19.99 -2.85
N GLU A 123 12.82 20.13 -4.12
CA GLU A 123 11.92 20.34 -5.27
C GLU A 123 11.18 19.06 -5.66
N ARG A 124 11.67 17.89 -5.23
CA ARG A 124 11.08 16.60 -5.57
C ARG A 124 11.06 15.65 -4.37
N PRO A 125 10.45 16.05 -3.24
CA PRO A 125 10.49 15.30 -2.01
C PRO A 125 9.76 13.96 -2.17
N LEU A 126 10.12 12.98 -1.33
CA LEU A 126 9.31 11.79 -1.11
C LEU A 126 8.55 12.00 0.19
N ARG A 127 7.22 12.01 0.13
CA ARG A 127 6.36 12.18 1.31
C ARG A 127 5.86 10.83 1.79
N GLY A 128 5.61 10.70 3.09
CA GLY A 128 5.02 9.50 3.70
C GLY A 128 3.61 9.79 4.20
N LEU A 129 2.67 8.89 3.94
CA LEU A 129 1.34 8.89 4.57
C LEU A 129 1.11 7.55 5.25
N ILE A 130 0.88 7.58 6.56
CA ILE A 130 0.61 6.40 7.37
C ILE A 130 -0.88 6.38 7.70
N LEU A 131 -1.57 5.31 7.27
CA LEU A 131 -2.92 4.98 7.69
C LEU A 131 -2.82 4.12 8.95
N GLU A 132 -3.22 4.66 10.09
CA GLU A 132 -3.13 3.99 11.38
C GLU A 132 -4.44 3.27 11.70
N PHE A 133 -4.42 1.94 11.57
CA PHE A 133 -5.54 1.07 11.90
C PHE A 133 -5.48 0.53 13.34
N THR A 134 -4.37 0.77 14.02
CA THR A 134 -4.10 0.30 15.39
C THR A 134 -4.60 1.32 16.41
N THR A 135 -5.05 0.84 17.56
CA THR A 135 -5.33 1.72 18.72
C THR A 135 -4.05 2.27 19.33
N ASP A 136 -2.95 1.52 19.22
CA ASP A 136 -1.62 1.99 19.60
C ASP A 136 -1.10 2.98 18.56
N ALA A 137 -0.35 3.98 19.02
CA ALA A 137 0.36 4.89 18.14
C ALA A 137 1.40 4.14 17.28
N CYS A 138 1.61 4.59 16.03
CA CYS A 138 2.70 4.10 15.21
C CYS A 138 4.06 4.29 15.91
N THR A 139 4.83 3.20 15.97
CA THR A 139 6.14 3.14 16.64
C THR A 139 7.31 3.09 15.66
N LEU A 140 7.05 3.25 14.36
CA LEU A 140 8.10 3.29 13.35
C LEU A 140 9.05 4.46 13.63
N PRO A 141 10.38 4.23 13.69
CA PRO A 141 11.34 5.29 13.93
C PRO A 141 11.23 6.40 12.88
N GLY A 142 11.17 7.66 13.33
CA GLY A 142 11.02 8.82 12.44
C GLY A 142 9.60 9.05 11.89
N SER A 143 8.60 8.28 12.34
CA SER A 143 7.20 8.44 11.90
C SER A 143 6.55 9.77 12.31
N CYS A 144 7.12 10.47 13.30
CA CYS A 144 6.72 11.82 13.70
C CYS A 144 7.58 12.94 13.05
N GLY A 145 8.49 12.58 12.14
CA GLY A 145 9.39 13.54 11.49
C GLY A 145 8.76 14.27 10.31
N ASP A 146 9.43 15.31 9.84
CA ASP A 146 8.99 16.12 8.70
C ASP A 146 8.78 15.30 7.43
N GLY A 147 7.72 15.63 6.70
CA GLY A 147 7.34 14.94 5.47
C GLY A 147 6.63 13.60 5.67
N VAL A 148 6.27 13.25 6.91
CA VAL A 148 5.41 12.10 7.24
C VAL A 148 4.11 12.61 7.85
N THR A 149 2.98 12.21 7.27
CA THR A 149 1.64 12.47 7.80
C THR A 149 1.03 11.18 8.33
N ARG A 150 0.34 11.23 9.46
CA ARG A 150 -0.35 10.10 10.08
C ARG A 150 -1.84 10.38 10.13
N ILE A 151 -2.67 9.44 9.71
CA ILE A 151 -4.13 9.55 9.76
C ILE A 151 -4.69 8.31 10.46
N PRO A 152 -5.32 8.47 11.63
CA PRO A 152 -6.13 7.42 12.24
C PRO A 152 -7.34 7.10 11.36
N VAL A 153 -7.51 5.82 11.07
CA VAL A 153 -8.61 5.27 10.26
C VAL A 153 -9.13 3.98 10.88
N ALA A 154 -10.38 3.64 10.61
CA ALA A 154 -10.98 2.40 11.10
C ALA A 154 -11.23 1.40 9.97
N LYS A 155 -11.12 0.11 10.29
CA LYS A 155 -11.61 -0.96 9.41
C LYS A 155 -13.14 -0.89 9.39
N THR A 156 -13.71 -0.58 8.24
CA THR A 156 -15.15 -0.65 8.00
C THR A 156 -15.45 -1.94 7.23
N ASP A 157 -16.50 -2.68 7.60
CA ASP A 157 -16.89 -3.89 6.88
C ASP A 157 -17.14 -3.57 5.39
N GLY A 158 -16.44 -4.29 4.50
CA GLY A 158 -16.61 -4.15 3.04
C GLY A 158 -17.90 -4.79 2.51
N GLY A 159 -18.74 -5.35 3.39
CA GLY A 159 -20.05 -5.89 3.07
C GLY A 159 -20.03 -7.32 2.54
N ARG A 160 -18.90 -8.05 2.68
CA ARG A 160 -18.72 -9.45 2.24
C ARG A 160 -19.23 -9.70 0.81
N CYS A 161 -19.04 -8.74 -0.09
CA CYS A 161 -19.59 -8.79 -1.45
C CYS A 161 -18.72 -9.64 -2.38
N GLY A 162 -18.86 -10.97 -2.26
CA GLY A 162 -18.51 -11.94 -3.32
C GLY A 162 -17.14 -12.62 -3.23
N LEU A 163 -16.93 -13.56 -4.16
CA LEU A 163 -15.70 -14.36 -4.33
C LEU A 163 -14.51 -13.55 -4.88
N ALA A 164 -14.68 -12.24 -5.05
CA ALA A 164 -13.71 -11.36 -5.69
C ALA A 164 -12.84 -10.68 -4.63
N TRP A 165 -11.58 -11.13 -4.54
CA TRP A 165 -10.59 -10.70 -3.56
C TRP A 165 -10.15 -9.22 -3.70
N ASP A 166 -10.53 -8.55 -4.79
CA ASP A 166 -10.20 -7.15 -5.10
C ASP A 166 -11.24 -6.14 -4.56
N LYS A 167 -12.33 -6.61 -3.95
CA LYS A 167 -13.40 -5.77 -3.38
C LYS A 167 -13.12 -5.25 -1.96
N GLY A 168 -12.11 -5.81 -1.29
CA GLY A 168 -11.73 -5.49 0.09
C GLY A 168 -12.63 -6.18 1.11
N ASP A 169 -12.06 -7.04 1.95
CA ASP A 169 -12.79 -7.65 3.07
C ASP A 169 -13.17 -6.59 4.13
N TYR A 170 -12.31 -5.58 4.26
CA TYR A 170 -12.62 -4.32 4.91
C TYR A 170 -12.19 -3.16 4.01
N ILE A 171 -12.79 -2.00 4.23
CA ILE A 171 -12.58 -0.76 3.49
C ILE A 171 -12.42 0.43 4.47
N LEU A 172 -12.14 1.62 3.93
CA LEU A 172 -12.34 2.86 4.69
C LEU A 172 -13.81 3.29 4.59
N SER A 173 -14.34 3.84 5.68
CA SER A 173 -15.62 4.56 5.63
C SER A 173 -15.55 5.71 4.63
N SER A 174 -16.68 6.18 4.11
CA SER A 174 -16.70 7.33 3.19
C SER A 174 -16.03 8.57 3.78
N THR A 175 -16.18 8.77 5.10
CA THR A 175 -15.54 9.87 5.84
C THR A 175 -14.03 9.72 5.88
N ASP A 176 -13.52 8.54 6.24
CA ASP A 176 -12.07 8.29 6.30
C ASP A 176 -11.44 8.31 4.92
N TYR A 177 -12.11 7.74 3.91
CA TYR A 177 -11.64 7.78 2.54
C TYR A 177 -11.53 9.20 2.01
N ALA A 178 -12.53 10.06 2.25
CA ALA A 178 -12.49 11.46 1.84
C ALA A 178 -11.32 12.22 2.51
N ARG A 179 -11.07 11.98 3.81
CA ARG A 179 -9.93 12.56 4.54
C ARG A 179 -8.60 12.11 3.96
N VAL A 180 -8.44 10.81 3.70
CA VAL A 180 -7.23 10.22 3.11
C VAL A 180 -7.00 10.78 1.70
N LEU A 181 -8.04 10.84 0.86
CA LEU A 181 -7.96 11.35 -0.49
C LEU A 181 -7.53 12.83 -0.52
N ALA A 182 -8.14 13.66 0.32
CA ALA A 182 -7.79 15.08 0.44
C ALA A 182 -6.32 15.25 0.86
N GLN A 183 -5.85 14.45 1.82
CA GLN A 183 -4.44 14.47 2.23
C GLN A 183 -3.53 14.04 1.08
N ILE A 184 -3.87 12.98 0.35
CA ILE A 184 -3.07 12.52 -0.79
C ILE A 184 -2.97 13.62 -1.84
N GLN A 185 -4.08 14.27 -2.20
CA GLN A 185 -4.09 15.38 -3.13
C GLN A 185 -3.18 16.52 -2.67
N HIS A 186 -3.24 16.90 -1.39
CA HIS A 186 -2.31 17.90 -0.84
C HIS A 186 -0.84 17.46 -0.89
N LEU A 187 -0.57 16.16 -0.76
CA LEU A 187 0.80 15.63 -0.75
C LEU A 187 1.40 15.45 -2.15
N ILE A 188 0.61 15.23 -3.21
CA ILE A 188 1.13 14.96 -4.57
C ILE A 188 1.05 16.15 -5.53
N HIS A 189 0.39 17.23 -5.12
CA HIS A 189 0.36 18.54 -5.79
C HIS A 189 1.34 19.51 -5.12
#